data_AF-R7V7X8-F1
#
_entry.id   AF-R7V7X8-F1
#
_cell.length_a   1.000
_cell.length_b   1.000
_cell.length_c   1.000
_cell.angle_alpha   90.00
_cell.angle_beta   90.00
_cell.angle_gamma   90.00
#
_symmetry.space_group_name_H-M   'P 1'
#
loop_
_entity.id
_entity.type
_entity.pdbx_description
1 polymer ?
#
loop_
_entity_poly.entity_id
_entity_poly.type
_entity_poly.pdbx_seq_one_letter_code
_entity_poly.pdbx_strand_id
1 'polypeptide(L)'
;MARKKDERAIRTAHRKEQQMLKLAQNGDPFVTFAIQLGKMGLEIRDIPGDGNCLFRALGDQLEGHGRNHLKYRHDVVEFIRKNRADFEPFVEDDVPFDRHISMLSKPGTYAGNDCIVAFARIHGLTVIIHQLDSPLWQVHGDKKDGKQLHISYHNGDHYASIRKVGDKSENPASIKLSVSCPRRSDEHPPHLPF
;
A
#
# COMPACT_ATOMS: atom_id res chain seq x y z
N MET A 1 -36.89 -6.51 -22.01
CA MET A 1 -36.61 -6.08 -20.61
C MET A 1 -35.16 -5.65 -20.35
N ALA A 2 -34.18 -6.02 -21.20
CA ALA A 2 -32.77 -5.63 -21.03
C ALA A 2 -32.48 -4.12 -21.20
N ARG A 3 -32.99 -3.47 -22.26
CA ARG A 3 -32.76 -2.04 -22.58
C ARG A 3 -33.06 -1.05 -21.43
N LYS A 4 -34.10 -1.29 -20.63
CA LYS A 4 -34.47 -0.42 -19.49
C LYS A 4 -33.53 -0.57 -18.28
N LYS A 5 -32.90 -1.73 -18.10
CA LYS A 5 -31.89 -1.94 -17.05
C LYS A 5 -30.60 -1.19 -17.39
N ASP A 6 -30.21 -1.19 -18.66
CA ASP A 6 -29.00 -0.54 -19.15
C ASP A 6 -29.09 0.99 -19.03
N GLU A 7 -30.21 1.60 -19.43
CA GLU A 7 -30.43 3.05 -19.26
C GLU A 7 -30.38 3.50 -17.78
N ARG A 8 -30.92 2.67 -16.87
CA ARG A 8 -30.89 2.96 -15.43
C ARG A 8 -29.46 2.85 -14.88
N ALA A 9 -28.68 1.88 -15.35
CA ALA A 9 -27.27 1.75 -14.97
C ALA A 9 -26.46 2.95 -15.47
N ILE A 10 -26.66 3.38 -16.72
CA ILE A 10 -25.99 4.56 -17.31
C ILE A 10 -26.31 5.83 -16.52
N ARG A 11 -27.58 6.09 -16.21
CA ARG A 11 -27.98 7.27 -15.41
C ARG A 11 -27.38 7.23 -14.00
N THR A 12 -27.30 6.05 -13.39
CA THR A 12 -26.75 5.89 -12.03
C THR A 12 -25.24 6.10 -12.03
N ALA A 13 -24.53 5.58 -13.03
CA ALA A 13 -23.10 5.79 -13.22
C ALA A 13 -22.79 7.27 -13.44
N HIS A 14 -23.53 7.93 -14.34
CA HIS A 14 -23.36 9.36 -14.60
C HIS A 14 -23.62 10.22 -13.35
N ARG A 15 -24.64 9.89 -12.53
CA ARG A 15 -24.89 10.60 -11.27
C ARG A 15 -23.77 10.43 -10.26
N LYS A 16 -23.22 9.21 -10.12
CA LYS A 16 -22.06 8.94 -9.26
C LYS A 16 -20.82 9.71 -9.72
N GLU A 17 -20.56 9.72 -11.02
CA GLU A 17 -19.45 10.45 -11.62
C GLU A 17 -19.56 11.96 -11.35
N GLN A 18 -20.72 12.57 -11.58
CA GLN A 18 -20.96 13.98 -11.28
C GLN A 18 -20.80 14.31 -9.79
N GLN A 19 -21.21 13.41 -8.90
CA GLN A 19 -21.01 13.58 -7.45
C GLN A 19 -19.52 13.49 -7.07
N MET A 20 -18.77 12.54 -7.64
CA MET A 20 -17.32 12.43 -7.42
C MET A 20 -16.58 13.66 -7.93
N LEU A 21 -16.94 14.19 -9.11
CA LEU A 21 -16.35 15.41 -9.64
C LEU A 21 -16.59 16.62 -8.73
N LYS A 22 -17.79 16.76 -8.16
CA LYS A 22 -18.08 17.82 -7.18
C LYS A 22 -17.28 17.67 -5.89
N LEU A 23 -17.15 16.44 -5.37
CA LEU A 23 -16.37 16.20 -4.16
C LEU A 23 -14.87 16.45 -4.38
N ALA A 24 -14.35 16.10 -5.56
CA ALA A 24 -12.98 16.43 -5.96
C ALA A 24 -12.76 17.94 -6.11
N GLN A 25 -13.74 18.67 -6.67
CA GLN A 25 -13.71 20.14 -6.73
C GLN A 25 -13.72 20.80 -5.34
N ASN A 26 -14.33 20.14 -4.35
CA ASN A 26 -14.29 20.57 -2.96
C ASN A 26 -12.98 20.22 -2.25
N GLY A 27 -12.04 19.56 -2.94
CA GLY A 27 -10.73 19.21 -2.40
C GLY A 27 -10.73 18.03 -1.43
N ASP A 28 -11.75 17.15 -1.47
CA ASP A 28 -11.75 15.94 -0.65
C ASP A 28 -10.56 15.04 -1.04
N PRO A 29 -9.58 14.80 -0.15
CA PRO A 29 -8.37 14.05 -0.50
C PRO A 29 -8.66 12.59 -0.84
N PHE A 30 -9.67 11.98 -0.19
CA PHE A 30 -10.03 10.59 -0.43
C PHE A 30 -10.65 10.41 -1.82
N VAL A 31 -11.54 11.32 -2.21
CA VAL A 31 -12.15 11.29 -3.55
C VAL A 31 -11.12 11.59 -4.64
N THR A 32 -10.24 12.56 -4.40
CA THR A 32 -9.18 12.91 -5.34
C THR A 32 -8.21 11.73 -5.54
N PHE A 33 -7.86 11.04 -4.46
CA PHE A 33 -7.02 9.85 -4.52
C PHE A 33 -7.69 8.66 -5.22
N ALA A 34 -8.98 8.44 -4.96
CA ALA A 34 -9.76 7.44 -5.68
C ALA A 34 -9.81 7.72 -7.20
N ILE A 35 -9.90 8.99 -7.62
CA ILE A 35 -9.81 9.38 -9.03
C ILE A 35 -8.42 9.10 -9.59
N GLN A 36 -7.34 9.41 -8.86
CA GLN A 36 -5.96 9.12 -9.27
C GLN A 36 -5.77 7.62 -9.53
N LEU A 37 -6.19 6.77 -8.58
CA LEU A 37 -6.12 5.31 -8.73
C LEU A 37 -7.00 4.81 -9.87
N GLY A 38 -8.20 5.37 -10.01
CA GLY A 38 -9.14 5.03 -11.08
C GLY A 38 -8.57 5.26 -12.48
N LYS A 39 -7.78 6.32 -12.69
CA LYS A 39 -7.06 6.57 -13.96
C LYS A 39 -6.05 5.46 -14.30
N MET A 40 -5.61 4.71 -13.30
CA MET A 40 -4.69 3.56 -13.45
C MET A 40 -5.45 2.22 -13.50
N GLY A 41 -6.79 2.23 -13.45
CA GLY A 41 -7.59 1.02 -13.34
C GLY A 41 -7.49 0.34 -11.98
N LEU A 42 -7.16 1.12 -10.93
CA LEU A 42 -6.97 0.64 -9.57
C LEU A 42 -8.01 1.23 -8.60
N GLU A 43 -8.26 0.53 -7.50
CA GLU A 43 -9.14 0.95 -6.40
C GLU A 43 -8.56 0.54 -5.04
N ILE A 44 -8.95 1.26 -3.99
CA ILE A 44 -8.61 0.91 -2.62
C ILE A 44 -9.52 -0.22 -2.15
N ARG A 45 -8.92 -1.29 -1.62
CA ARG A 45 -9.61 -2.25 -0.78
C ARG A 45 -9.37 -1.85 0.67
N ASP A 46 -10.45 -1.45 1.33
CA ASP A 46 -10.43 -0.93 2.68
C ASP A 46 -9.95 -1.98 3.69
N ILE A 47 -9.18 -1.53 4.68
CA ILE A 47 -8.55 -2.36 5.71
C ILE A 47 -8.76 -1.71 7.07
N PRO A 48 -9.05 -2.47 8.13
CA PRO A 48 -9.20 -1.89 9.47
C PRO A 48 -7.95 -1.11 9.90
N GLY A 49 -8.15 0.13 10.37
CA GLY A 49 -7.13 0.97 10.99
C GLY A 49 -6.84 0.59 12.44
N ASP A 50 -6.42 -0.66 12.68
CA ASP A 50 -6.19 -1.23 14.03
C ASP A 50 -4.70 -1.39 14.38
N GLY A 51 -3.82 -0.62 13.71
CA GLY A 51 -2.36 -0.74 13.81
C GLY A 51 -1.78 -2.03 13.20
N ASN A 52 -2.61 -2.93 12.65
CA ASN A 52 -2.17 -4.05 11.83
C ASN A 52 -2.38 -3.82 10.33
N CYS A 53 -2.82 -2.61 9.96
CA CYS A 53 -3.19 -2.22 8.61
C CYS A 53 -2.11 -2.59 7.57
N LEU A 54 -0.83 -2.30 7.85
CA LEU A 54 0.28 -2.64 6.96
C LEU A 54 0.36 -4.13 6.65
N PHE A 55 0.42 -4.98 7.69
CA PHE A 55 0.52 -6.43 7.51
C PHE A 55 -0.75 -7.05 6.90
N ARG A 56 -1.92 -6.46 7.15
CA ARG A 56 -3.16 -6.85 6.48
C ARG A 56 -3.13 -6.47 5.00
N ALA A 57 -2.61 -5.29 4.65
CA ALA A 57 -2.50 -4.83 3.26
C ALA A 57 -1.53 -5.69 2.46
N LEU A 58 -0.36 -5.98 3.03
CA LEU A 58 0.64 -6.86 2.43
C LEU A 58 0.11 -8.29 2.28
N GLY A 59 -0.58 -8.82 3.30
CA GLY A 59 -1.23 -10.13 3.23
C GLY A 59 -2.32 -10.19 2.16
N ASP A 60 -3.16 -9.16 2.05
CA ASP A 60 -4.16 -9.07 0.98
C ASP A 60 -3.53 -9.06 -0.41
N GLN A 61 -2.44 -8.32 -0.60
CA GLN A 61 -1.73 -8.29 -1.87
C GLN A 61 -1.11 -9.65 -2.22
N LEU A 62 -0.49 -10.31 -1.24
CA LEU A 62 0.26 -11.54 -1.44
C LEU A 62 -0.62 -12.79 -1.55
N GLU A 63 -1.65 -12.89 -0.73
CA GLU A 63 -2.50 -14.09 -0.60
C GLU A 63 -3.97 -13.86 -0.96
N GLY A 64 -4.41 -12.61 -1.06
CA GLY A 64 -5.82 -12.27 -1.28
C GLY A 64 -6.62 -11.97 -0.04
N HIS A 65 -6.03 -12.07 1.15
CA HIS A 65 -6.67 -11.73 2.41
C HIS A 65 -5.71 -11.27 3.51
N GLY A 66 -6.20 -10.50 4.48
CA GLY A 66 -5.40 -10.04 5.62
C GLY A 66 -5.31 -11.01 6.82
N ARG A 67 -5.78 -12.26 6.72
CA ARG A 67 -5.92 -13.17 7.89
C ARG A 67 -4.58 -13.56 8.55
N ASN A 68 -3.51 -13.63 7.77
CA ASN A 68 -2.18 -14.03 8.24
C ASN A 68 -1.34 -12.85 8.77
N HIS A 69 -1.93 -11.68 9.01
CA HIS A 69 -1.20 -10.47 9.39
C HIS A 69 -0.29 -10.63 10.61
N LEU A 70 -0.68 -11.44 11.61
CA LEU A 70 0.14 -11.71 12.79
C LEU A 70 1.39 -12.55 12.45
N LYS A 71 1.24 -13.53 11.55
CA LYS A 71 2.37 -14.31 11.05
C LYS A 71 3.35 -13.41 10.32
N TYR A 72 2.86 -12.53 9.44
CA TYR A 72 3.72 -11.58 8.72
C TYR A 72 4.43 -10.60 9.65
N ARG A 73 3.75 -10.10 10.68
CA ARG A 73 4.39 -9.28 11.72
C ARG A 73 5.54 -10.03 12.38
N HIS A 74 5.28 -11.26 12.83
CA HIS A 74 6.30 -12.10 13.46
C HIS A 74 7.50 -12.32 12.54
N ASP A 75 7.26 -12.74 11.30
CA ASP A 75 8.33 -13.04 10.33
C ASP A 75 9.18 -11.80 10.01
N VAL A 76 8.54 -10.63 9.86
CA VAL A 76 9.22 -9.35 9.65
C VAL A 76 10.05 -8.94 10.87
N VAL A 77 9.49 -9.03 12.08
CA VAL A 77 10.21 -8.71 13.32
C VAL A 77 11.43 -9.61 13.51
N GLU A 78 11.28 -10.91 13.28
CA GLU A 78 12.40 -11.86 13.33
C GLU A 78 13.48 -11.53 12.31
N PHE A 79 13.08 -11.15 11.09
CA PHE A 79 14.02 -10.75 10.05
C PHE A 79 14.78 -9.48 10.43
N ILE A 80 14.08 -8.43 10.89
CA ILE A 80 14.68 -7.17 11.32
C ILE A 80 15.68 -7.43 12.45
N ARG A 81 15.29 -8.23 13.46
CA ARG A 81 16.18 -8.57 14.59
C ARG A 81 17.47 -9.25 14.14
N LYS A 82 17.38 -10.20 13.19
CA LYS A 82 18.55 -10.92 12.65
C LYS A 82 19.46 -10.05 11.79
N ASN A 83 18.92 -8.99 11.20
CA ASN A 83 19.63 -8.09 10.30
C ASN A 83 19.79 -6.69 10.92
N ARG A 84 20.00 -6.60 12.25
CA ARG A 84 20.02 -5.34 13.01
C ARG A 84 20.78 -4.20 12.33
N ALA A 85 21.99 -4.46 11.85
CA ALA A 85 22.83 -3.43 11.22
C ALA A 85 22.17 -2.72 10.02
N ASP A 86 21.31 -3.43 9.28
CA ASP A 86 20.60 -2.88 8.12
C ASP A 86 19.37 -2.06 8.52
N PHE A 87 18.80 -2.32 9.70
CA PHE A 87 17.52 -1.77 10.13
C PHE A 87 17.62 -0.77 11.28
N GLU A 88 18.71 -0.79 12.06
CA GLU A 88 18.97 0.19 13.10
C GLU A 88 18.95 1.65 12.58
N PRO A 89 19.43 1.96 11.35
CA PRO A 89 19.29 3.30 10.78
C PRO A 89 17.85 3.75 10.48
N PHE A 90 16.86 2.85 10.50
CA PHE A 90 15.44 3.21 10.36
C PHE A 90 14.77 3.53 11.70
N VAL A 91 15.44 3.23 12.82
CA VAL A 91 14.88 3.46 14.16
C VAL A 91 15.18 4.89 14.57
N GLU A 92 14.20 5.56 15.16
CA GLU A 92 14.36 6.90 15.72
C GLU A 92 15.53 6.97 16.71
N ASP A 93 16.34 8.03 16.63
CA ASP A 93 17.58 8.18 17.40
C ASP A 93 17.37 8.11 18.94
N ASP A 94 16.16 8.46 19.42
CA ASP A 94 15.79 8.45 20.83
C ASP A 94 15.17 7.12 21.31
N VAL A 95 15.01 6.14 20.41
CA VAL A 95 14.44 4.83 20.70
C VAL A 95 15.51 3.74 20.55
N PRO A 96 15.89 3.03 21.65
CA PRO A 96 16.79 1.90 21.53
C PRO A 96 16.23 0.81 20.60
N PHE A 97 17.06 0.25 19.71
CA PHE A 97 16.65 -0.78 18.75
C PHE A 97 15.83 -1.91 19.39
N ASP A 98 16.31 -2.47 20.50
CA ASP A 98 15.61 -3.58 21.18
C ASP A 98 14.23 -3.18 21.71
N ARG A 99 14.04 -1.90 22.08
CA ARG A 99 12.73 -1.34 22.45
C ARG A 99 11.83 -1.22 21.23
N HIS A 100 12.34 -0.72 20.10
CA HIS A 100 11.60 -0.68 18.83
C HIS A 100 11.10 -2.07 18.44
N ILE A 101 11.98 -3.08 18.44
CA ILE A 101 11.62 -4.46 18.10
C ILE A 101 10.59 -5.04 19.08
N SER A 102 10.75 -4.79 20.38
CA SER A 102 9.79 -5.24 21.40
C SER A 102 8.41 -4.61 21.20
N MET A 103 8.33 -3.34 20.82
CA MET A 103 7.08 -2.66 20.49
C MET A 103 6.48 -3.20 19.20
N LEU A 104 7.26 -3.29 18.13
CA LEU A 104 6.81 -3.78 16.83
C LEU A 104 6.30 -5.24 16.87
N SER A 105 6.82 -6.04 17.80
CA SER A 105 6.35 -7.41 18.06
C SER A 105 4.89 -7.48 18.54
N LYS A 106 4.36 -6.41 19.14
CA LYS A 106 3.01 -6.39 19.71
C LYS A 106 1.96 -6.23 18.61
N PRO A 107 0.89 -7.04 18.60
CA PRO A 107 -0.26 -6.82 17.75
C PRO A 107 -0.84 -5.41 17.94
N GLY A 108 -1.21 -4.76 16.85
CA GLY A 108 -1.77 -3.40 16.87
C GLY A 108 -0.75 -2.28 17.01
N THR A 109 0.55 -2.57 17.10
CA THR A 109 1.58 -1.52 16.96
C THR A 109 1.75 -1.15 15.50
N TYR A 110 1.63 0.15 15.20
CA TYR A 110 1.87 0.71 13.87
C TYR A 110 3.26 0.33 13.36
N ALA A 111 3.32 -0.01 12.09
CA ALA A 111 4.52 -0.46 11.41
C ALA A 111 4.83 0.49 10.25
N GLY A 112 6.13 0.69 9.97
CA GLY A 112 6.60 1.71 9.04
C GLY A 112 7.43 1.15 7.89
N ASN A 113 8.30 2.00 7.36
CA ASN A 113 9.11 1.72 6.18
C ASN A 113 10.10 0.56 6.39
N ASP A 114 10.65 0.41 7.60
CA ASP A 114 11.49 -0.72 8.00
C ASP A 114 10.80 -2.08 7.74
N CYS A 115 9.51 -2.17 8.09
CA CYS A 115 8.71 -3.37 7.90
C CYS A 115 8.43 -3.65 6.42
N ILE A 116 8.24 -2.60 5.61
CA ILE A 116 8.04 -2.73 4.15
C ILE A 116 9.31 -3.26 3.49
N VAL A 117 10.47 -2.70 3.85
CA VAL A 117 11.79 -3.14 3.37
C VAL A 117 12.03 -4.61 3.75
N ALA A 118 11.84 -4.96 5.02
CA ALA A 118 11.98 -6.32 5.51
C ALA A 118 11.05 -7.29 4.76
N PHE A 119 9.77 -6.95 4.62
CA PHE A 119 8.80 -7.79 3.92
C PHE A 119 9.19 -8.00 2.44
N ALA A 120 9.62 -6.93 1.76
CA ALA A 120 10.06 -7.01 0.38
C ALA A 120 11.26 -7.95 0.21
N ARG A 121 12.23 -7.90 1.14
CA ARG A 121 13.41 -8.77 1.16
C ARG A 121 13.05 -10.23 1.46
N ILE A 122 12.24 -10.49 2.49
CA ILE A 122 11.80 -11.85 2.86
C ILE A 122 11.13 -12.56 1.68
N HIS A 123 10.29 -11.84 0.93
CA HIS A 123 9.49 -12.42 -0.14
C HIS A 123 10.08 -12.25 -1.55
N GLY A 124 11.22 -11.55 -1.70
CA GLY A 124 11.87 -11.34 -2.99
C GLY A 124 10.99 -10.60 -4.01
N LEU A 125 10.30 -9.54 -3.57
CA LEU A 125 9.31 -8.81 -4.37
C LEU A 125 9.51 -7.29 -4.28
N THR A 126 8.74 -6.54 -5.08
CA THR A 126 8.70 -5.07 -5.02
C THR A 126 7.39 -4.61 -4.40
N VAL A 127 7.46 -3.71 -3.43
CA VAL A 127 6.28 -3.02 -2.89
C VAL A 127 6.19 -1.63 -3.52
N ILE A 128 5.05 -1.33 -4.12
CA ILE A 128 4.72 -0.04 -4.75
C ILE A 128 3.77 0.70 -3.82
N ILE A 129 4.17 1.89 -3.37
CA ILE A 129 3.37 2.71 -2.46
C ILE A 129 2.73 3.86 -3.24
N HIS A 130 1.41 3.90 -3.22
CA HIS A 130 0.60 4.95 -3.82
C HIS A 130 0.23 5.99 -2.76
N GLN A 131 0.40 7.26 -3.09
CA GLN A 131 -0.04 8.38 -2.26
C GLN A 131 -0.59 9.49 -3.16
N LEU A 132 -1.55 10.24 -2.65
CA LEU A 132 -2.17 11.35 -3.39
C LEU A 132 -1.10 12.37 -3.79
N ASP A 133 -1.13 12.75 -5.07
CA ASP A 133 -0.26 13.79 -5.67
C ASP A 133 1.25 13.57 -5.40
N SER A 134 1.64 12.32 -5.18
CA SER A 134 3.01 11.91 -4.89
C SER A 134 3.52 10.93 -5.95
N PRO A 135 4.84 10.88 -6.20
CA PRO A 135 5.44 9.84 -7.04
C PRO A 135 5.10 8.43 -6.55
N LEU A 136 5.14 7.46 -7.46
CA LEU A 136 5.08 6.04 -7.08
C LEU A 136 6.40 5.63 -6.43
N TRP A 137 6.34 5.35 -5.14
CA TRP A 137 7.48 4.86 -4.39
C TRP A 137 7.66 3.36 -4.59
N GLN A 138 8.90 2.90 -4.69
CA GLN A 138 9.23 1.51 -4.96
C GLN A 138 10.25 0.99 -3.97
N VAL A 139 9.83 0.04 -3.12
CA VAL A 139 10.70 -0.67 -2.20
C VAL A 139 11.03 -2.03 -2.79
N HIS A 140 12.31 -2.28 -3.05
CA HIS A 140 12.78 -3.49 -3.71
C HIS A 140 13.36 -4.46 -2.68
N GLY A 141 12.94 -5.72 -2.74
CA GLY A 141 13.66 -6.82 -2.12
C GLY A 141 14.95 -7.18 -2.86
N ASP A 142 15.72 -8.08 -2.26
CA ASP A 142 17.05 -8.46 -2.77
C ASP A 142 16.98 -9.25 -4.08
N LYS A 143 15.86 -9.94 -4.32
CA LYS A 143 15.59 -10.68 -5.57
C LYS A 143 14.46 -10.00 -6.33
N LYS A 144 14.66 -9.78 -7.63
CA LYS A 144 13.60 -9.29 -8.52
C LYS A 144 12.82 -10.47 -9.11
N ASP A 145 11.88 -11.04 -8.36
CA ASP A 145 10.95 -12.07 -8.87
C ASP A 145 9.85 -11.46 -9.78
N GLY A 146 9.92 -10.15 -10.03
CA GLY A 146 9.00 -9.41 -10.90
C GLY A 146 7.58 -9.28 -10.37
N LYS A 147 7.29 -9.77 -9.15
CA LYS A 147 6.02 -9.56 -8.45
C LYS A 147 6.01 -8.17 -7.82
N GLN A 148 4.89 -7.48 -7.98
CA GLN A 148 4.63 -6.17 -7.38
C GLN A 148 3.44 -6.29 -6.44
N LEU A 149 3.59 -5.79 -5.21
CA LEU A 149 2.48 -5.57 -4.29
C LEU A 149 2.19 -4.07 -4.27
N HIS A 150 0.92 -3.69 -4.37
CA HIS A 150 0.50 -2.30 -4.39
C HIS A 150 -0.27 -1.97 -3.11
N ILE A 151 0.25 -1.03 -2.35
CA ILE A 151 -0.40 -0.51 -1.14
C ILE A 151 -0.55 1.00 -1.27
N SER A 152 -1.47 1.60 -0.53
CA SER A 152 -1.55 3.04 -0.37
C SER A 152 -1.16 3.46 1.02
N TYR A 153 -0.61 4.66 1.13
CA TYR A 153 -0.35 5.34 2.40
C TYR A 153 -1.14 6.65 2.45
N HIS A 154 -1.93 6.84 3.49
CA HIS A 154 -2.69 8.07 3.70
C HIS A 154 -2.92 8.37 5.19
N ASN A 155 -3.22 9.63 5.49
CA ASN A 155 -3.55 10.13 6.83
C ASN A 155 -2.44 9.97 7.91
N GLY A 156 -1.19 9.72 7.50
CA GLY A 156 -0.03 9.71 8.41
C GLY A 156 0.24 8.39 9.13
N ASP A 157 -0.66 7.40 9.08
CA ASP A 157 -0.46 6.12 9.76
C ASP A 157 -1.22 4.93 9.13
N HIS A 158 -1.98 5.16 8.05
CA HIS A 158 -2.88 4.15 7.51
C HIS A 158 -2.38 3.58 6.18
N TYR A 159 -2.29 2.25 6.13
CA TYR A 159 -2.04 1.50 4.91
C TYR A 159 -3.27 0.72 4.46
N ALA A 160 -3.58 0.80 3.18
CA ALA A 160 -4.63 0.00 2.56
C ALA A 160 -4.10 -0.77 1.35
N SER A 161 -4.82 -1.82 0.95
CA SER A 161 -4.48 -2.62 -0.22
C SER A 161 -5.00 -1.96 -1.49
N ILE A 162 -4.21 -1.96 -2.57
CA ILE A 162 -4.61 -1.44 -3.88
C ILE A 162 -4.87 -2.58 -4.84
N ARG A 163 -6.08 -2.67 -5.39
CA ARG A 163 -6.50 -3.72 -6.31
C ARG A 163 -6.96 -3.19 -7.64
N LYS A 164 -7.12 -4.08 -8.62
CA LYS A 164 -7.76 -3.72 -9.89
C LYS A 164 -9.21 -3.36 -9.64
N VAL A 165 -9.73 -2.37 -10.35
CA VAL A 165 -11.14 -1.96 -10.24
C VAL A 165 -12.06 -3.17 -10.40
N GLY A 166 -12.93 -3.39 -9.42
CA GLY A 166 -13.89 -4.50 -9.41
C GLY A 166 -13.35 -5.85 -8.93
N ASP A 167 -12.06 -5.96 -8.60
CA ASP A 167 -11.50 -7.19 -8.02
C ASP A 167 -11.89 -7.35 -6.55
N LYS A 168 -12.85 -8.24 -6.31
CA LYS A 168 -13.33 -8.64 -4.98
C LYS A 168 -12.90 -10.05 -4.60
N SER A 169 -11.97 -10.64 -5.34
CA SER A 169 -11.50 -12.00 -5.07
C SER A 169 -10.61 -12.07 -3.83
N GLU A 170 -10.54 -13.26 -3.23
CA GLU A 170 -9.55 -13.63 -2.23
C GLU A 170 -8.32 -14.31 -2.86
N ASN A 171 -8.01 -13.97 -4.12
CA ASN A 171 -6.77 -14.40 -4.79
C ASN A 171 -5.69 -13.31 -4.68
N PRO A 172 -4.40 -13.64 -4.86
CA PRO A 172 -3.32 -12.65 -4.91
C PRO A 172 -3.59 -11.53 -5.93
N ALA A 173 -3.31 -10.27 -5.57
CA ALA A 173 -3.74 -9.11 -6.36
C ALA A 173 -3.18 -9.07 -7.79
N SER A 174 -1.96 -9.59 -7.96
CA SER A 174 -1.34 -9.83 -9.28
C SER A 174 -1.40 -8.63 -10.23
N ILE A 175 -1.06 -7.46 -9.70
CA ILE A 175 -0.89 -6.23 -10.48
C ILE A 175 0.57 -6.13 -10.93
N LYS A 176 0.77 -5.69 -12.16
CA LYS A 176 2.08 -5.27 -12.65
C LYS A 176 1.90 -3.95 -13.36
N LEU A 177 2.50 -2.90 -12.82
CA LEU A 177 2.60 -1.62 -13.51
C LEU A 177 3.94 -1.59 -14.24
N SER A 178 3.90 -1.24 -15.52
CA SER A 178 5.09 -0.81 -16.26
C SER A 178 5.46 0.58 -15.78
N VAL A 179 6.12 0.66 -14.62
CA VAL A 179 6.62 1.94 -14.13
C VAL A 179 7.82 2.31 -15.00
N SER A 180 7.58 3.00 -16.11
CA SER A 180 8.66 3.65 -16.85
C SER A 180 9.21 4.72 -15.93
N CYS A 181 10.37 4.46 -15.35
CA CYS A 181 11.14 5.47 -14.66
C CYS A 181 11.37 6.61 -15.65
N PRO A 182 10.85 7.84 -15.44
CA PRO A 182 11.37 8.96 -16.20
C PRO A 182 12.84 9.05 -15.81
N ARG A 183 13.75 8.89 -16.78
CA ARG A 183 15.15 9.27 -16.57
C ARG A 183 15.13 10.76 -16.26
N ARG A 184 15.11 11.13 -14.99
CA ARG A 184 15.46 12.48 -14.57
C ARG A 184 16.96 12.49 -14.36
N SER A 185 17.63 13.21 -15.25
CA SER A 185 18.92 13.82 -14.99
C SER A 185 18.89 14.50 -13.61
N ASP A 186 19.85 14.15 -12.76
CA ASP A 186 20.33 14.93 -11.63
C ASP A 186 19.26 15.55 -10.71
N GLU A 187 18.61 14.73 -9.90
CA GLU A 187 18.00 15.19 -8.65
C GLU A 187 17.99 14.03 -7.64
N HIS A 188 18.39 14.33 -6.40
CA HIS A 188 18.55 13.34 -5.32
C HIS A 188 17.28 12.51 -5.13
N PRO A 189 17.40 11.22 -4.77
CA PRO A 189 16.23 10.37 -4.54
C PRO A 189 15.36 11.04 -3.46
N PRO A 190 14.04 11.14 -3.69
CA PRO A 190 13.18 11.69 -2.68
C PRO A 190 13.28 10.78 -1.44
N HIS A 191 13.51 11.37 -0.28
CA HIS A 191 13.50 10.64 0.98
C HIS A 191 12.05 10.29 1.28
N LEU A 192 11.80 9.03 1.65
CA LEU A 192 10.52 8.66 2.25
C LEU A 192 10.34 9.54 3.50
N PRO A 193 9.16 10.14 3.73
CA PRO A 193 8.92 10.87 4.96
C PRO A 193 9.17 9.91 6.13
N PHE A 194 10.01 10.37 7.06
CA PHE A 194 10.33 9.73 8.33
C PHE A 194 9.05 9.36 9.07
#